data_AF-A0A4R5EY08-F1
#
_entry.id   AF-A0A4R5EY08-F1
#
_cell.length_a   1.000
_cell.length_b   1.000
_cell.length_c   1.000
_cell.angle_alpha   90.00
_cell.angle_beta   90.00
_cell.angle_gamma   90.00
#
_symmetry.space_group_name_H-M   'P 1'
#
loop_
_entity.id
_entity.type
_entity.pdbx_description
1 polymer ?
#
loop_
_entity_poly.entity_id
_entity_poly.type
_entity_poly.pdbx_seq_one_letter_code
_entity_poly.pdbx_strand_id
1 'polypeptide(L)' 'MPRPEYLSIAETCERLDRTRWTVARLIKSGQLVARKRGTAPNARVLIDPDSVTAYKRRQSALRAVR' A
#
# COMPACT_ATOMS: atom_id res chain seq x y z
N MET A 1 -19.82 10.90 -3.38
CA MET A 1 -18.34 10.95 -3.42
C MET A 1 -17.84 9.62 -3.97
N PRO A 2 -17.39 9.50 -5.23
CA PRO A 2 -16.72 8.28 -5.65
C PRO A 2 -15.45 8.11 -4.80
N ARG A 3 -15.44 7.09 -3.94
CA ARG A 3 -14.28 6.68 -3.16
C ARG A 3 -13.17 6.21 -4.11
N PRO A 4 -11.90 6.42 -3.77
CA PRO A 4 -10.82 6.35 -4.74
C PRO A 4 -10.69 4.95 -5.33
N GLU A 5 -10.42 4.92 -6.64
CA GLU A 5 -9.98 3.74 -7.35
C GLU A 5 -8.77 3.16 -6.61
N TYR A 6 -8.90 1.94 -6.11
CA TYR A 6 -7.84 1.27 -5.39
C TYR A 6 -6.54 1.22 -6.20
N LEU A 7 -5.41 1.27 -5.51
CA LEU A 7 -4.11 1.19 -6.15
C LEU A 7 -3.74 -0.26 -6.42
N SER A 8 -3.13 -0.51 -7.56
CA SER A 8 -2.41 -1.74 -7.81
C SER A 8 -1.11 -1.80 -7.00
N ILE A 9 -0.53 -3.00 -6.90
CA ILE A 9 0.81 -3.18 -6.32
C ILE A 9 1.84 -2.35 -7.09
N ALA A 10 1.74 -2.27 -8.42
CA ALA A 10 2.70 -1.54 -9.24
C ALA A 10 2.68 -0.03 -8.93
N GLU A 11 1.51 0.58 -8.91
CA GLU A 11 1.37 2.00 -8.53
C GLU A 11 1.83 2.27 -7.10
N THR A 12 1.59 1.31 -6.19
CA THR A 12 2.04 1.44 -4.80
C THR A 12 3.57 1.37 -4.69
N CYS A 13 4.21 0.53 -5.51
CA CYS A 13 5.66 0.47 -5.62
C CYS A 13 6.24 1.81 -6.08
N GLU A 14 5.68 2.38 -7.14
CA GLU A 14 6.10 3.68 -7.66
C GLU A 14 5.88 4.79 -6.63
N ARG A 15 4.72 4.81 -5.96
CA ARG A 15 4.44 5.83 -4.95
C ARG A 15 5.38 5.72 -3.76
N LEU A 16 5.68 4.53 -3.27
CA LEU A 16 6.52 4.35 -2.09
C LEU A 16 8.01 4.32 -2.40
N ASP A 17 8.40 4.30 -3.68
CA ASP A 17 9.77 4.02 -4.13
C ASP A 17 10.31 2.73 -3.49
N ARG A 18 9.53 1.65 -3.64
CA ARG A 18 9.80 0.35 -3.02
C ARG A 18 9.52 -0.80 -3.97
N THR A 19 10.25 -1.89 -3.79
CA THR A 19 10.05 -3.14 -4.54
C THR A 19 8.71 -3.80 -4.20
N ARG A 20 8.20 -4.61 -5.13
CA ARG A 20 6.98 -5.41 -4.92
C ARG A 20 7.06 -6.29 -3.68
N TRP A 21 8.24 -6.83 -3.39
CA TRP A 21 8.46 -7.66 -2.21
C TRP A 21 8.30 -6.86 -0.91
N THR A 22 8.85 -5.64 -0.88
CA THR A 22 8.66 -4.73 0.27
C THR A 22 7.19 -4.37 0.43
N VAL A 23 6.48 -4.01 -0.65
CA VAL A 23 5.03 -3.71 -0.58
C VAL A 23 4.24 -4.93 -0.09
N ALA A 24 4.53 -6.13 -0.58
CA ALA A 24 3.88 -7.36 -0.11
C ALA A 24 4.14 -7.60 1.39
N ARG A 25 5.37 -7.34 1.86
CA ARG A 25 5.71 -7.41 3.29
C ARG A 25 4.93 -6.38 4.11
N LEU A 26 4.79 -5.14 3.63
CA LEU A 26 4.03 -4.09 4.30
C LEU A 26 2.54 -4.43 4.42
N ILE A 27 1.97 -5.09 3.42
CA ILE A 27 0.60 -5.61 3.47
C ILE A 27 0.52 -6.74 4.50
N LYS A 28 1.46 -7.70 4.46
CA LYS A 28 1.50 -8.83 5.40
C LYS A 28 1.68 -8.40 6.86
N SER A 29 2.43 -7.32 7.10
CA SER A 29 2.63 -6.74 8.44
C SER A 29 1.49 -5.82 8.89
N GLY A 30 0.46 -5.62 8.08
CA GLY A 30 -0.68 -4.74 8.40
C GLY A 30 -0.36 -3.24 8.33
N GLN A 31 0.80 -2.86 7.77
CA GLN A 31 1.19 -1.45 7.60
C GLN A 31 0.51 -0.79 6.40
N LEU A 32 0.07 -1.58 5.42
CA LEU A 32 -0.77 -1.14 4.31
C LEU A 32 -2.09 -1.92 4.32
N VAL A 33 -3.20 -1.21 4.10
CA VAL A 33 -4.51 -1.83 4.00
C VAL A 33 -4.72 -2.25 2.56
N ALA A 34 -4.95 -3.54 2.35
CA ALA A 34 -5.21 -4.10 1.03
C ALA A 34 -6.36 -5.10 1.08
N ARG A 35 -7.11 -5.18 -0.01
CA ARG A 35 -8.18 -6.16 -0.23
C ARG A 35 -7.87 -6.98 -1.47
N LYS A 36 -8.25 -8.25 -1.47
CA LYS A 36 -8.23 -9.06 -2.69
C LYS A 36 -9.53 -8.86 -3.45
N ARG A 37 -9.45 -8.69 -4.77
CA ARG A 37 -10.62 -8.70 -5.65
C ARG A 37 -10.96 -10.14 -6.03
N GLY A 38 -11.70 -10.81 -5.16
CA GLY A 38 -12.12 -12.20 -5.30
C GLY A 38 -11.29 -13.19 -4.47
N THR A 39 -11.70 -14.45 -4.51
CA THR A 39 -11.17 -15.56 -3.69
C THR A 39 -10.10 -16.39 -4.38
N ALA A 40 -9.88 -16.19 -5.69
CA ALA A 40 -8.88 -16.92 -6.45
C ALA A 40 -7.46 -16.67 -5.91
N PRO A 41 -6.54 -17.65 -5.97
CA PRO A 41 -5.16 -17.49 -5.52
C PRO A 41 -4.44 -16.35 -6.25
N ASN A 42 -4.79 -16.10 -7.51
CA ASN A 42 -4.24 -15.04 -8.37
C ASN A 42 -5.13 -13.77 -8.42
N ALA A 43 -6.04 -13.61 -7.46
CA ALA A 43 -6.89 -12.43 -7.38
C ALA A 43 -6.05 -11.15 -7.27
N ARG A 44 -6.47 -10.10 -7.99
CA ARG A 44 -5.78 -8.81 -7.95
C ARG A 44 -5.87 -8.22 -6.54
N VAL A 45 -4.72 -7.77 -6.04
CA VAL A 45 -4.63 -7.05 -4.77
C VAL A 45 -4.88 -5.57 -5.04
N LEU A 46 -5.82 -5.01 -4.29
CA LEU A 46 -6.28 -3.64 -4.37
C LEU A 46 -5.88 -2.95 -3.06
N ILE A 47 -4.99 -1.98 -3.13
CA ILE A 47 -4.39 -1.29 -1.98
C ILE A 47 -5.14 0.01 -1.75
N ASP A 48 -5.44 0.30 -0.50
CA ASP A 48 -6.12 1.52 -0.11
C ASP A 48 -5.15 2.72 -0.19
N PRO A 49 -5.42 3.73 -1.02
CA PRO A 49 -4.53 4.89 -1.20
C PRO A 49 -4.36 5.74 0.07
N ASP A 50 -5.36 5.79 0.95
CA ASP A 50 -5.26 6.52 2.22
C ASP A 50 -4.26 5.83 3.15
N SER A 51 -4.23 4.49 3.14
CA SER A 51 -3.25 3.72 3.91
C SER A 51 -1.80 3.99 3.43
N VAL A 52 -1.59 4.10 2.12
CA VAL A 52 -0.29 4.43 1.52
C VAL A 52 0.14 5.84 1.95
N THR A 53 -0.78 6.79 1.93
CA THR A 53 -0.54 8.18 2.34
C THR A 53 -0.20 8.27 3.83
N ALA A 54 -0.96 7.56 4.69
CA ALA A 54 -0.69 7.48 6.12
C ALA A 54 0.69 6.86 6.41
N TYR A 55 1.06 5.80 5.69
CA TYR A 55 2.38 5.18 5.79
C TYR A 55 3.50 6.16 5.42
N LYS A 56 3.38 6.88 4.31
CA LYS A 56 4.35 7.92 3.91
C LYS A 56 4.52 8.97 5.00
N ARG A 57 3.43 9.50 5.55
CA ARG A 57 3.47 10.50 6.63
C ARG A 57 4.21 9.97 7.85
N ARG A 58 3.95 8.72 8.25
CA ARG A 58 4.63 8.08 9.40
C ARG A 58 6.14 7.95 9.15
N GLN A 59 6.56 7.56 7.95
CA GLN A 59 7.98 7.45 7.59
C GLN A 59 8.68 8.81 7.57
N SER A 60 8.05 9.84 7.02
CA SER A 60 8.59 11.20 7.02
C SER A 60 8.73 11.76 8.44
N ALA A 61 7.74 11.52 9.32
CA ALA A 61 7.81 11.93 10.72
C ALA A 61 8.97 11.23 11.46
N LEU A 62 9.18 9.93 11.23
CA LEU A 62 10.30 9.18 11.82
C LEU A 62 11.67 9.67 11.34
N ARG A 63 11.77 10.13 10.08
CA ARG A 63 13.01 10.70 9.54
C ARG A 63 13.32 12.09 10.07
N ALA A 64 12.32 12.90 10.37
CA ALA A 64 12.51 14.27 10.86
C ALA A 64 12.96 14.35 12.34
N VAL A 65 12.85 13.25 13.09
CA VAL A 65 13.23 13.16 14.51
C VAL A 65 14.69 12.71 14.69
N ARG A 66 15.39 12.36 13.61
CA ARG A 66 16.76 11.85 13.62
C ARG A 66 17.74 12.87 13.08
#